data_AF-A0A7S1SFG4-F1
#
_entry.id   AF-A0A7S1SFG4-F1
#
_cell.length_a   1.000
_cell.length_b   1.000
_cell.length_c   1.000
_cell.angle_alpha   90.00
_cell.angle_beta   90.00
_cell.angle_gamma   90.00
#
_symmetry.space_group_name_H-M   'P 1'
#
loop_
_entity.id
_entity.type
_entity.pdbx_description
1 polymer ?
#
loop_
_entity_poly.entity_id
_entity_poly.type
_entity_poly.pdbx_seq_one_letter_code
_entity_poly.pdbx_strand_id
1 'polypeptide(L)'
;STFPSDYGSSCRAWDAQNCAQYFPRDAADIWCCQSWCYVDEDCKSANPSMVLPGSFWSYETCPDDGTTLSSCSYSNACQPTGSNAGLSSAQLTRFGNNFGTSCGAWDKSNCQQWYGSEAWWATSSQDWCCSSWVYVNASCPLAEPSVAAPGLFYAYAVCPDDENLPEYNNVTNQCQANTSRR
;
A
#
# COMPACT_ATOMS: atom_id res chain seq x y z
N SER A 1 -3.45 -5.88 -30.85
CA SER A 1 -3.51 -6.65 -29.60
C SER A 1 -4.96 -6.97 -29.31
N THR A 2 -5.28 -8.17 -28.84
CA THR A 2 -6.67 -8.57 -28.58
C THR A 2 -6.86 -8.63 -27.07
N PHE A 3 -7.59 -7.65 -26.54
CA PHE A 3 -8.00 -7.64 -25.14
C PHE A 3 -8.99 -8.80 -24.88
N PRO A 4 -9.02 -9.37 -23.65
CA PRO A 4 -10.01 -10.40 -23.33
C PRO A 4 -11.44 -9.83 -23.39
N SER A 5 -12.44 -10.68 -23.60
CA SER A 5 -13.83 -10.24 -23.78
C SER A 5 -14.44 -9.57 -22.55
N ASP A 6 -13.86 -9.81 -21.38
CA ASP A 6 -14.27 -9.26 -20.09
C ASP A 6 -13.35 -8.13 -19.60
N TYR A 7 -12.43 -7.64 -20.44
CA TYR A 7 -11.46 -6.60 -20.09
C TYR A 7 -12.14 -5.37 -19.48
N GLY A 8 -11.77 -5.02 -18.25
CA GLY A 8 -12.35 -3.91 -17.51
C GLY A 8 -13.70 -4.18 -16.85
N SER A 9 -14.29 -5.38 -16.96
CA SER A 9 -15.64 -5.64 -16.44
C SER A 9 -15.74 -5.76 -14.91
N SER A 10 -14.61 -5.85 -14.21
CA SER A 10 -14.52 -5.99 -12.75
C SER A 10 -13.22 -5.38 -12.25
N CYS A 11 -13.14 -5.10 -10.94
CA CYS A 11 -11.93 -4.55 -10.34
C CYS A 11 -10.79 -5.56 -10.37
N ARG A 12 -9.78 -5.29 -11.19
CA ARG A 12 -8.58 -6.12 -11.32
C ARG A 12 -7.45 -5.32 -11.97
N ALA A 13 -6.21 -5.74 -11.71
CA ALA A 13 -5.05 -5.32 -12.47
C ALA A 13 -5.01 -5.97 -13.87
N TRP A 14 -5.87 -5.50 -14.77
CA TRP A 14 -6.08 -6.09 -16.10
C TRP A 14 -4.84 -6.13 -16.98
N ASP A 15 -3.88 -5.23 -16.73
CA ASP A 15 -2.71 -5.03 -17.56
C ASP A 15 -1.46 -5.70 -16.99
N ALA A 16 -1.51 -6.22 -15.76
CA ALA A 16 -0.32 -6.63 -15.00
C ALA A 16 0.54 -7.68 -15.70
N GLN A 17 -0.06 -8.52 -16.56
CA GLN A 17 0.66 -9.56 -17.31
C GLN A 17 0.99 -9.13 -18.74
N ASN A 18 0.16 -8.29 -19.36
CA ASN A 18 0.20 -8.04 -20.81
C ASN A 18 0.38 -6.55 -21.16
N CYS A 19 0.76 -5.69 -20.20
CA CYS A 19 0.88 -4.25 -20.41
C CYS A 19 1.74 -3.89 -21.63
N ALA A 20 2.91 -4.52 -21.77
CA ALA A 20 3.80 -4.27 -22.92
C ALA A 20 3.26 -4.81 -24.27
N GLN A 21 2.23 -5.66 -24.25
CA GLN A 21 1.52 -6.10 -25.45
C GLN A 21 0.40 -5.11 -25.82
N TYR A 22 -0.24 -4.51 -24.82
CA TYR A 22 -1.37 -3.60 -25.00
C TYR A 22 -0.91 -2.16 -25.28
N PHE A 23 0.20 -1.77 -24.69
CA PHE A 23 0.71 -0.41 -24.69
C PHE A 23 2.22 -0.38 -25.02
N PRO A 24 2.73 0.74 -25.54
CA PRO A 24 4.17 0.91 -25.76
C PRO A 24 4.96 0.63 -24.48
N ARG A 25 6.03 -0.17 -24.59
CA ARG A 25 6.80 -0.63 -23.42
C ARG A 25 7.45 0.52 -22.66
N ASP A 26 7.82 1.59 -23.35
CA ASP A 26 8.37 2.82 -22.79
C ASP A 26 7.34 3.68 -22.04
N ALA A 27 6.06 3.36 -22.15
CA ALA A 27 4.97 3.96 -21.38
C ALA A 27 4.50 3.09 -20.20
N ALA A 28 4.99 1.86 -20.07
CA ALA A 28 4.61 0.94 -18.99
C ALA A 28 5.24 1.36 -17.65
N ASP A 29 4.41 1.44 -16.61
CA ASP A 29 4.82 1.78 -15.24
C ASP A 29 3.85 1.12 -14.25
N ILE A 30 3.81 1.58 -12.99
CA ILE A 30 3.04 0.98 -11.89
C ILE A 30 1.54 0.88 -12.19
N TRP A 31 0.99 1.78 -13.01
CA TRP A 31 -0.41 1.77 -13.43
C TRP A 31 -0.80 0.48 -14.16
N CYS A 32 0.15 -0.22 -14.79
CA CYS A 32 -0.07 -1.53 -15.39
C CYS A 32 -0.55 -2.57 -14.36
N CYS A 33 -0.20 -2.37 -13.09
CA CYS A 33 -0.47 -3.28 -11.99
C CYS A 33 -1.57 -2.77 -11.05
N GLN A 34 -2.14 -1.59 -11.32
CA GLN A 34 -3.25 -1.03 -10.55
C GLN A 34 -4.57 -1.67 -10.93
N SER A 35 -5.45 -1.83 -9.95
CA SER A 35 -6.80 -2.34 -10.13
C SER A 35 -7.71 -1.26 -10.71
N TRP A 36 -8.42 -1.59 -11.79
CA TRP A 36 -9.42 -0.70 -12.38
C TRP A 36 -10.60 -1.47 -12.96
N CYS A 37 -11.70 -0.76 -13.22
CA CYS A 37 -12.83 -1.25 -14.01
C CYS A 37 -13.41 -0.15 -14.89
N TYR A 38 -14.22 -0.55 -15.87
CA TYR A 38 -15.10 0.36 -16.57
C TYR A 38 -16.24 0.82 -15.64
N VAL A 39 -16.59 2.09 -15.77
CA VAL A 39 -17.59 2.82 -14.98
C VAL A 39 -18.48 3.64 -15.92
N ASP A 40 -19.61 4.09 -15.40
CA ASP A 40 -20.46 5.04 -16.11
C ASP A 40 -19.73 6.39 -16.31
N GLU A 41 -20.05 7.09 -17.40
CA GLU A 41 -19.50 8.42 -17.72
C GLU A 41 -19.73 9.44 -16.59
N ASP A 42 -20.85 9.32 -15.87
CA ASP A 42 -21.22 10.19 -14.75
C ASP A 42 -20.41 9.92 -13.47
N CYS A 43 -19.55 8.89 -13.45
CA CYS A 43 -18.67 8.64 -12.31
C CYS A 43 -17.65 9.79 -12.18
N LYS A 44 -17.48 10.33 -10.96
CA LYS A 44 -16.61 11.49 -10.72
C LYS A 44 -15.15 11.26 -11.12
N SER A 45 -14.71 10.01 -11.09
CA SER A 45 -13.36 9.58 -11.46
C SER A 45 -13.31 8.86 -12.82
N ALA A 46 -14.35 9.03 -13.65
CA ALA A 46 -14.40 8.50 -15.00
C ALA A 46 -13.30 9.10 -15.88
N ASN A 47 -12.47 8.23 -16.46
CA ASN A 47 -11.47 8.59 -17.45
C ASN A 47 -11.86 7.99 -18.81
N PRO A 48 -11.84 8.74 -19.91
CA PRO A 48 -12.18 8.20 -21.22
C PRO A 48 -11.20 7.10 -21.64
N SER A 49 -11.73 6.00 -22.16
CA SER A 49 -10.92 4.87 -22.63
C SER A 49 -10.31 5.15 -23.99
N MET A 50 -8.99 4.93 -24.09
CA MET A 50 -8.28 4.95 -25.37
C MET A 50 -8.41 3.61 -26.13
N VAL A 51 -8.79 2.55 -25.44
CA VAL A 51 -8.90 1.19 -25.99
C VAL A 51 -10.30 0.93 -26.54
N LEU A 52 -11.33 1.42 -25.85
CA LEU A 52 -12.74 1.22 -26.19
C LEU A 52 -13.45 2.58 -26.30
N PRO A 53 -13.56 3.15 -27.52
CA PRO A 53 -14.20 4.45 -27.72
C PRO A 53 -15.62 4.50 -27.15
N GLY A 54 -15.92 5.54 -26.37
CA GLY A 54 -17.21 5.74 -25.72
C GLY A 54 -17.38 5.02 -24.38
N SER A 55 -16.35 4.34 -23.86
CA SER A 55 -16.31 3.78 -22.51
C SER A 55 -15.41 4.59 -21.58
N PHE A 56 -15.67 4.50 -20.28
CA PHE A 56 -14.94 5.23 -19.23
C PHE A 56 -14.47 4.28 -18.15
N TRP A 57 -13.26 4.47 -17.63
CA TRP A 57 -12.66 3.61 -16.60
C TRP A 57 -12.25 4.43 -15.37
N SER A 58 -12.06 3.77 -14.23
CA SER A 58 -11.55 4.41 -13.01
C SER A 58 -10.66 3.48 -12.19
N TYR A 59 -9.57 4.03 -11.64
CA TYR A 59 -8.79 3.39 -10.58
C TYR A 59 -9.46 3.56 -9.21
N GLU A 60 -10.07 4.73 -8.93
CA GLU A 60 -10.58 5.09 -7.60
C GLU A 60 -11.75 4.21 -7.12
N THR A 61 -12.46 3.56 -8.04
CA THR A 61 -13.56 2.64 -7.70
C THR A 61 -13.08 1.26 -7.31
N CYS A 62 -11.79 0.96 -7.46
CA CYS A 62 -11.23 -0.35 -7.24
C CYS A 62 -10.10 -0.29 -6.20
N PRO A 63 -10.19 -1.08 -5.11
CA PRO A 63 -9.08 -1.20 -4.20
C PRO A 63 -7.89 -1.85 -4.92
N ASP A 64 -6.72 -1.25 -4.76
CA ASP A 64 -5.47 -1.81 -5.25
C ASP A 64 -5.06 -3.03 -4.42
N ASP A 65 -4.55 -4.05 -5.10
CA ASP A 65 -3.98 -5.23 -4.44
C ASP A 65 -2.48 -5.00 -4.22
N GLY A 66 -2.08 -4.79 -2.97
CA GLY A 66 -0.68 -4.47 -2.66
C GLY A 66 0.30 -5.60 -2.96
N THR A 67 -0.16 -6.86 -2.99
CA THR A 67 0.66 -8.00 -3.45
C THR A 67 0.97 -7.89 -4.95
N THR A 68 -0.04 -7.55 -5.77
CA THR A 68 0.12 -7.32 -7.20
C THR A 68 1.01 -6.11 -7.47
N LEU A 69 0.82 -5.01 -6.73
CA LEU A 69 1.64 -3.82 -6.89
C LEU A 69 3.10 -4.03 -6.47
N SER A 70 3.35 -4.70 -5.34
CA SER A 70 4.73 -4.97 -4.87
C SER A 70 5.50 -5.94 -5.76
N SER A 71 4.79 -6.81 -6.50
CA SER A 71 5.37 -7.74 -7.48
C SER A 71 5.31 -7.24 -8.94
N CYS A 72 4.95 -5.98 -9.16
CA CYS A 72 4.77 -5.42 -10.49
C CYS A 72 6.07 -5.53 -11.33
N SER A 73 5.98 -6.16 -12.50
CA SER A 73 7.15 -6.33 -13.38
C SER A 73 7.53 -5.06 -14.15
N TYR A 74 6.66 -4.05 -14.14
CA TYR A 74 6.83 -2.80 -14.89
C TYR A 74 7.35 -1.65 -14.03
N SER A 75 7.33 -1.78 -12.70
CA SER A 75 7.75 -0.73 -11.79
C SER A 75 8.17 -1.29 -10.43
N ASN A 76 9.13 -0.64 -9.80
CA ASN A 76 9.55 -0.95 -8.42
C ASN A 76 8.94 0.02 -7.40
N ALA A 77 7.99 0.88 -7.80
CA ALA A 77 7.45 1.93 -6.95
C ALA A 77 6.93 1.41 -5.60
N CYS A 78 6.23 0.27 -5.61
CA CYS A 78 5.66 -0.36 -4.41
C CYS A 78 6.55 -1.44 -3.77
N GLN A 79 7.78 -1.63 -4.25
CA GLN A 79 8.74 -2.51 -3.59
C GLN A 79 9.34 -1.83 -2.36
N PRO A 80 9.78 -2.61 -1.34
CA PRO A 80 10.62 -2.09 -0.28
C PRO A 80 11.79 -1.30 -0.85
N THR A 81 11.92 -0.04 -0.43
CA THR A 81 13.06 0.80 -0.82
C THR A 81 14.38 0.29 -0.23
N GLY A 82 14.32 -0.56 0.81
CA GLY A 82 15.49 -1.01 1.55
C GLY A 82 16.16 0.11 2.36
N SER A 83 15.53 1.28 2.47
CA SER A 83 16.17 2.48 3.00
C SER A 83 15.22 3.28 3.89
N ASN A 84 15.78 3.85 4.94
CA ASN A 84 15.15 4.86 5.80
C ASN A 84 15.97 6.16 5.80
N ALA A 85 16.72 6.40 4.72
CA ALA A 85 17.47 7.62 4.50
C ALA A 85 16.51 8.82 4.50
N GLY A 86 16.50 9.56 5.61
CA GLY A 86 15.51 10.59 5.92
C GLY A 86 15.25 10.69 7.42
N LEU A 87 15.42 9.59 8.14
CA LEU A 87 15.44 9.60 9.61
C LEU A 87 16.70 10.29 10.14
N SER A 88 16.52 11.14 11.15
CA SER A 88 17.62 11.74 11.92
C SER A 88 18.30 10.72 12.83
N SER A 89 19.51 11.02 13.30
CA SER A 89 20.24 10.17 14.26
C SER A 89 19.44 9.89 15.54
N ALA A 90 18.64 10.85 16.01
CA ALA A 90 17.77 10.67 17.17
C ALA A 90 16.66 9.63 16.88
N GLN A 91 16.11 9.64 15.66
CA GLN A 91 15.08 8.69 15.25
C GLN A 91 15.64 7.30 15.01
N LEU A 92 16.82 7.20 14.41
CA LEU A 92 17.53 5.92 14.25
C LEU A 92 17.89 5.30 15.62
N THR A 93 18.24 6.15 16.61
CA THR A 93 18.45 5.70 17.99
C THR A 93 17.14 5.21 18.64
N ARG A 94 16.02 5.86 18.36
CA ARG A 94 14.70 5.54 18.93
C ARG A 94 14.07 4.30 18.31
N PHE A 95 14.08 4.19 16.99
CA PHE A 95 13.35 3.18 16.23
C PHE A 95 14.25 2.02 15.75
N GLY A 96 15.56 2.23 15.71
CA GLY A 96 16.53 1.28 15.19
C GLY A 96 16.95 1.59 13.75
N ASN A 97 18.17 1.13 13.40
CA ASN A 97 18.80 1.45 12.11
C ASN A 97 18.07 0.85 10.89
N ASN A 98 17.27 -0.19 11.09
CA ASN A 98 16.54 -0.88 10.01
C ASN A 98 15.04 -0.56 10.01
N PHE A 99 14.60 0.43 10.80
CA PHE A 99 13.17 0.77 10.89
C PHE A 99 12.58 1.05 9.52
N GLY A 100 11.54 0.31 9.14
CA GLY A 100 10.83 0.46 7.87
C GLY A 100 11.57 -0.02 6.62
N THR A 101 12.78 -0.57 6.72
CA THR A 101 13.56 -0.94 5.52
C THR A 101 13.08 -2.23 4.84
N SER A 102 12.28 -3.03 5.55
CA SER A 102 11.63 -4.25 5.06
C SER A 102 10.23 -4.38 5.64
N CYS A 103 9.43 -5.33 5.15
CA CYS A 103 8.14 -5.60 5.77
C CYS A 103 8.32 -6.09 7.22
N GLY A 104 7.60 -5.45 8.13
CA GLY A 104 7.58 -5.85 9.54
C GLY A 104 6.64 -4.99 10.38
N ALA A 105 6.18 -5.53 11.50
CA ALA A 105 5.39 -4.82 12.50
C ALA A 105 6.31 -4.00 13.41
N TRP A 106 6.89 -2.93 12.86
CA TRP A 106 7.99 -2.18 13.46
C TRP A 106 7.63 -1.51 14.80
N ASP A 107 6.37 -1.18 14.99
CA ASP A 107 5.85 -0.48 16.16
C ASP A 107 5.40 -1.43 17.28
N LYS A 108 5.24 -2.73 16.97
CA LYS A 108 4.61 -3.75 17.79
C LYS A 108 5.08 -3.79 19.24
N SER A 109 6.39 -3.68 19.46
CA SER A 109 6.99 -3.82 20.79
C SER A 109 7.05 -2.52 21.59
N ASN A 110 6.94 -1.36 20.94
CA ASN A 110 7.19 -0.05 21.57
C ASN A 110 6.06 0.95 21.36
N CYS A 111 4.91 0.53 20.81
CA CYS A 111 3.87 1.47 20.37
C CYS A 111 3.41 2.43 21.47
N GLN A 112 3.01 1.93 22.64
CA GLN A 112 2.64 2.79 23.79
C GLN A 112 3.79 3.72 24.20
N GLN A 113 5.03 3.22 24.23
CA GLN A 113 6.19 4.02 24.63
C GLN A 113 6.44 5.15 23.63
N TRP A 114 6.21 4.90 22.34
CA TRP A 114 6.47 5.88 21.29
C TRP A 114 5.32 6.87 21.09
N TYR A 115 4.08 6.41 21.16
CA TYR A 115 2.93 7.20 20.72
C TYR A 115 1.89 7.43 21.82
N GLY A 116 2.03 6.78 22.99
CA GLY A 116 1.05 6.85 24.06
C GLY A 116 0.84 8.22 24.70
N SER A 117 1.74 9.18 24.45
CA SER A 117 1.61 10.57 24.90
C SER A 117 0.99 11.50 23.85
N GLU A 118 0.75 11.00 22.63
CA GLU A 118 0.20 11.81 21.55
C GLU A 118 -1.28 12.11 21.79
N ALA A 119 -1.73 13.32 21.46
CA ALA A 119 -3.11 13.74 21.72
C ALA A 119 -4.15 12.84 21.01
N TRP A 120 -3.81 12.30 19.84
CA TRP A 120 -4.65 11.42 19.04
C TRP A 120 -4.65 9.97 19.51
N TRP A 121 -3.74 9.58 20.42
CA TRP A 121 -3.64 8.22 20.94
C TRP A 121 -4.96 7.75 21.55
N ALA A 122 -5.59 8.59 22.39
CA ALA A 122 -6.82 8.24 23.09
C ALA A 122 -8.07 8.15 22.19
N THR A 123 -7.99 8.59 20.93
CA THR A 123 -9.15 8.70 20.02
C THR A 123 -9.01 7.86 18.75
N SER A 124 -7.96 7.06 18.62
CA SER A 124 -7.70 6.20 17.46
C SER A 124 -7.73 4.72 17.87
N SER A 125 -7.89 3.80 16.91
CA SER A 125 -7.50 2.41 17.13
C SER A 125 -5.97 2.31 17.07
N GLN A 126 -5.41 1.40 17.85
CA GLN A 126 -3.98 1.10 17.91
C GLN A 126 -3.60 -0.16 17.12
N ASP A 127 -4.54 -0.78 16.39
CA ASP A 127 -4.27 -2.05 15.68
C ASP A 127 -3.17 -1.90 14.61
N TRP A 128 -2.98 -0.70 14.08
CA TRP A 128 -1.88 -0.38 13.16
C TRP A 128 -0.50 -0.65 13.77
N CYS A 129 -0.35 -0.57 15.11
CA CYS A 129 0.87 -0.93 15.82
C CYS A 129 1.31 -2.37 15.53
N CYS A 130 0.33 -3.23 15.25
CA CYS A 130 0.51 -4.66 15.07
C CYS A 130 0.66 -5.06 13.60
N SER A 131 0.37 -4.12 12.69
CA SER A 131 0.35 -4.34 11.25
C SER A 131 1.76 -4.22 10.66
N SER A 132 2.05 -5.03 9.65
CA SER A 132 3.34 -4.95 8.96
C SER A 132 3.31 -3.84 7.93
N TRP A 133 4.40 -3.08 7.83
CA TRP A 133 4.57 -2.04 6.82
C TRP A 133 6.02 -1.92 6.37
N VAL A 134 6.24 -1.19 5.28
CA VAL A 134 7.57 -0.91 4.73
C VAL A 134 7.61 0.46 4.07
N TYR A 135 8.79 1.08 4.00
CA TYR A 135 9.02 2.26 3.18
C TYR A 135 9.04 1.91 1.69
N VAL A 136 8.20 2.61 0.92
CA VAL A 136 8.03 2.49 -0.54
C VAL A 136 8.37 3.81 -1.23
N ASN A 137 8.41 3.82 -2.56
CA ASN A 137 8.55 5.08 -3.30
C ASN A 137 7.26 5.91 -3.20
N ALA A 138 7.38 7.24 -3.23
CA ALA A 138 6.24 8.16 -3.27
C ALA A 138 5.29 7.94 -4.47
N SER A 139 5.80 7.33 -5.55
CA SER A 139 5.02 6.96 -6.73
C SER A 139 4.21 5.68 -6.56
N CYS A 140 4.36 4.94 -5.47
CA CYS A 140 3.47 3.81 -5.18
C CYS A 140 2.05 4.34 -4.93
N PRO A 141 1.01 3.81 -5.59
CA PRO A 141 -0.38 4.24 -5.34
C PRO A 141 -0.85 4.05 -3.89
N LEU A 142 -0.21 3.13 -3.16
CA LEU A 142 -0.48 2.85 -1.75
C LEU A 142 0.43 3.65 -0.79
N ALA A 143 1.27 4.56 -1.30
CA ALA A 143 2.20 5.34 -0.50
C ALA A 143 1.47 6.35 0.39
N GLU A 144 1.68 6.24 1.69
CA GLU A 144 1.29 7.24 2.68
C GLU A 144 2.52 8.02 3.16
N PRO A 145 2.42 9.35 3.33
CA PRO A 145 3.52 10.14 3.85
C PRO A 145 3.84 9.75 5.30
N SER A 146 5.12 9.52 5.59
CA SER A 146 5.57 9.18 6.94
C SER A 146 5.54 10.41 7.85
N VAL A 147 4.86 10.28 8.99
CA VAL A 147 4.94 11.26 10.08
C VAL A 147 6.30 11.23 10.79
N ALA A 148 7.09 10.17 10.61
CA ALA A 148 8.42 10.09 11.18
C ALA A 148 9.36 11.10 10.51
N ALA A 149 9.43 11.15 9.17
CA ALA A 149 10.28 12.12 8.49
C ALA A 149 9.67 12.60 7.18
N PRO A 150 9.79 13.91 6.86
CA PRO A 150 9.41 14.42 5.55
C PRO A 150 10.14 13.69 4.42
N GLY A 151 9.40 13.35 3.36
CA GLY A 151 9.96 12.69 2.18
C GLY A 151 10.09 11.18 2.27
N LEU A 152 9.80 10.56 3.41
CA LEU A 152 9.61 9.11 3.51
C LEU A 152 8.13 8.76 3.29
N PHE A 153 7.90 7.64 2.61
CA PHE A 153 6.57 7.13 2.32
C PHE A 153 6.49 5.66 2.67
N TYR A 154 5.43 5.24 3.33
CA TYR A 154 5.23 3.84 3.73
C TYR A 154 3.94 3.28 3.14
N ALA A 155 3.81 1.96 3.12
CA ALA A 155 2.57 1.29 2.79
C ALA A 155 2.39 0.05 3.67
N TYR A 156 1.18 -0.13 4.20
CA TYR A 156 0.78 -1.35 4.92
C TYR A 156 0.45 -2.47 3.94
N ALA A 157 -0.44 -2.20 2.98
CA ALA A 157 -1.02 -3.23 2.10
C ALA A 157 -0.01 -3.90 1.14
N VAL A 158 1.20 -3.37 0.98
CA VAL A 158 2.29 -4.03 0.22
C VAL A 158 2.97 -5.14 1.00
N CYS A 159 2.81 -5.16 2.32
CA CYS A 159 3.34 -6.20 3.18
C CYS A 159 2.25 -7.24 3.43
N PRO A 160 2.56 -8.54 3.33
CA PRO A 160 1.65 -9.55 3.80
C PRO A 160 1.43 -9.36 5.30
N ASP A 161 0.17 -9.28 5.70
CA ASP A 161 -0.17 -9.27 7.10
C ASP A 161 0.26 -10.58 7.77
N ASP A 162 0.59 -10.51 9.06
CA ASP A 162 0.80 -11.70 9.88
C ASP A 162 -0.49 -12.55 9.84
N GLU A 163 -0.39 -13.83 9.49
CA GLU A 163 -1.55 -14.74 9.42
C GLU A 163 -2.34 -14.79 10.73
N ASN A 164 -1.72 -14.41 11.85
CA ASN A 164 -2.34 -14.36 13.17
C ASN A 164 -3.03 -13.02 13.48
N LEU A 165 -2.96 -12.04 12.57
CA LEU A 165 -3.52 -10.68 12.63
C LEU A 165 -3.65 -10.16 14.06
N PRO A 166 -2.53 -9.86 14.74
CA PRO A 166 -2.57 -9.50 16.13
C PRO A 166 -3.35 -8.19 16.35
N GLU A 167 -4.20 -8.16 17.37
CA GLU A 167 -4.96 -6.98 17.79
C GLU A 167 -4.21 -6.26 18.92
N TYR A 168 -4.33 -4.93 18.97
CA TYR A 168 -3.69 -4.17 20.04
C TYR A 168 -4.54 -4.20 21.30
N ASN A 169 -3.99 -4.73 22.38
CA ASN A 169 -4.65 -4.75 23.68
C ASN A 169 -4.29 -3.49 24.49
N ASN A 170 -5.26 -2.59 24.65
CA ASN A 170 -5.11 -1.33 25.40
C ASN A 170 -4.94 -1.50 26.93
N VAL A 171 -5.18 -2.69 27.48
CA VAL A 171 -4.93 -2.97 28.90
C VAL A 171 -3.47 -3.39 29.12
N THR A 172 -2.95 -4.25 28.24
CA THR A 172 -1.57 -4.74 28.34
C THR A 172 -0.57 -3.89 27.58
N ASN A 173 -1.04 -2.96 26.74
CA ASN A 173 -0.26 -2.13 25.83
C ASN A 173 0.62 -2.95 24.88
N GLN A 174 0.07 -4.05 24.38
CA GLN A 174 0.80 -5.03 23.57
C GLN A 174 -0.11 -5.60 22.48
N CYS A 175 0.49 -5.91 21.33
CA CYS A 175 -0.14 -6.70 20.29
C CYS A 175 -0.25 -8.17 20.72
N GLN A 176 -1.46 -8.72 20.66
CA GLN A 176 -1.78 -10.08 21.09
C GLN A 176 -2.45 -10.84 19.95
N ALA A 177 -2.29 -12.18 19.93
CA ALA A 177 -2.95 -13.00 18.93
C ALA A 177 -4.47 -12.83 19.00
N ASN A 178 -5.12 -12.69 17.85
CA ASN A 178 -6.56 -12.54 17.77
C ASN A 178 -7.25 -13.87 18.12
N THR A 179 -7.86 -13.95 19.31
CA THR A 179 -8.54 -15.17 19.77
C THR A 179 -9.96 -15.35 19.19
N SER A 180 -10.45 -14.36 18.42
CA SER A 180 -11.85 -14.28 17.99
C SER A 180 -12.09 -14.80 16.56
N ARG A 181 -11.04 -15.18 15.83
CA ARG A 181 -11.11 -15.74 14.46
C ARG A 181 -10.61 -17.19 14.40
N ARG A 182 -11.26 -18.10 15.13
CA ARG A 182 -11.13 -19.56 14.95
C ARG A 182 -12.30 -20.13 14.18
#